data_AF-A0A8B5XIQ1-F1
#
_entry.id   AF-A0A8B5XIQ1-F1
#
_cell.length_a   1.000
_cell.length_b   1.000
_cell.length_c   1.000
_cell.angle_alpha   90.00
_cell.angle_beta   90.00
_cell.angle_gamma   90.00
#
_symmetry.space_group_name_H-M   'P 1'
#
loop_
_entity.id
_entity.type
_entity.pdbx_description
1 polymer ?
#
loop_
_entity_poly.entity_id
_entity_poly.type
_entity_poly.pdbx_seq_one_letter_code
_entity_poly.pdbx_strand_id
1 'polypeptide(L)'
;VHMKQFLEDDNQEFDTHLTMADLRGFNTDVNNRLARKQDKYRYRNEQLDLVIVVNRLLTGFDAPCLSTLFIDRKPMQPQDLIQAFSRTNRIFDSSKTYGHIITFQKPLSFKEAVDNALKLYSNGGENEVLAPSWEEEKRNFLRSCSDFQNLVTDDPEEGIQIEQVSMPELRKLAKTYQAFDKYLASIRVYKEYDEEELYSQTGLDGEKLERYLGLYRNVLAELKSRVEDD
;
A
#
# COMPACT_ATOMS: atom_id res chain seq x y z
N VAL A 1 -34.84 7.09 -11.39
CA VAL A 1 -34.27 8.15 -12.24
C VAL A 1 -32.74 8.05 -12.27
N HIS A 2 -32.05 8.18 -11.14
CA HIS A 2 -30.57 8.12 -11.09
C HIS A 2 -29.93 6.81 -11.60
N MET A 3 -30.47 5.63 -11.25
CA MET A 3 -29.89 4.34 -11.67
C MET A 3 -29.97 4.10 -13.19
N LYS A 4 -31.00 4.62 -13.85
CA LYS A 4 -31.18 4.45 -15.30
C LYS A 4 -30.15 5.26 -16.07
N GLN A 5 -29.93 6.51 -15.66
CA GLN A 5 -28.87 7.35 -16.21
C GLN A 5 -27.49 6.73 -15.98
N PHE A 6 -27.24 6.26 -14.75
CA PHE A 6 -25.98 5.60 -14.42
C PHE A 6 -25.69 4.39 -15.34
N LEU A 7 -26.69 3.55 -15.62
CA LEU A 7 -26.51 2.42 -16.54
C LEU A 7 -26.28 2.86 -17.99
N GLU A 8 -26.88 3.98 -18.42
CA GLU A 8 -26.64 4.53 -19.76
C GLU A 8 -25.19 5.04 -19.89
N ASP A 9 -24.68 5.73 -18.87
CA ASP A 9 -23.31 6.22 -18.83
C ASP A 9 -22.30 5.04 -18.76
N ASP A 10 -22.56 4.02 -17.93
CA ASP A 10 -21.73 2.80 -17.80
C ASP A 10 -21.69 1.98 -19.11
N ASN A 11 -22.85 1.83 -19.76
CA ASN A 11 -22.95 1.18 -21.07
C ASN A 11 -22.14 1.91 -22.14
N GLN A 12 -22.15 3.25 -22.12
CA GLN A 12 -21.40 4.07 -23.08
C GLN A 12 -19.88 3.98 -22.84
N GLU A 13 -19.44 4.04 -21.58
CA GLU A 13 -18.02 3.99 -21.22
C GLU A 13 -17.40 2.63 -21.56
N PHE A 14 -18.12 1.55 -21.29
CA PHE A 14 -17.59 0.19 -21.35
C PHE A 14 -18.11 -0.65 -22.53
N ASP A 15 -18.82 -0.01 -23.47
CA ASP A 15 -19.45 -0.66 -24.63
C ASP A 15 -20.27 -1.90 -24.23
N THR A 16 -21.17 -1.72 -23.24
CA THR A 16 -22.08 -2.77 -22.76
C THR A 16 -23.55 -2.43 -23.03
N HIS A 17 -24.44 -3.42 -22.83
CA HIS A 17 -25.87 -3.29 -23.11
C HIS A 17 -26.72 -3.79 -21.94
N LEU A 18 -26.42 -3.30 -20.74
CA LEU A 18 -27.09 -3.68 -19.50
C LEU A 18 -28.34 -2.83 -19.27
N THR A 19 -29.42 -3.47 -18.84
CA THR A 19 -30.70 -2.79 -18.56
C THR A 19 -31.07 -2.86 -17.08
N MET A 20 -32.09 -2.09 -16.69
CA MET A 20 -32.68 -2.19 -15.34
C MET A 20 -33.28 -3.57 -15.03
N ALA A 21 -33.58 -4.38 -16.05
CA ALA A 21 -34.01 -5.77 -15.85
C ALA A 21 -32.80 -6.69 -15.53
N ASP A 22 -31.60 -6.29 -15.95
CA ASP A 22 -30.36 -7.07 -15.88
C ASP A 22 -29.45 -6.64 -14.72
N LEU A 23 -30.03 -6.21 -13.59
CA LEU A 23 -29.25 -5.78 -12.43
C LEU A 23 -28.26 -6.85 -11.95
N ARG A 24 -28.56 -8.14 -12.13
CA ARG A 24 -27.62 -9.23 -11.82
C ARG A 24 -26.42 -9.24 -12.75
N GLY A 25 -26.64 -9.02 -14.06
CA GLY A 25 -25.59 -8.88 -15.06
C GLY A 25 -24.68 -7.71 -14.73
N PHE A 26 -25.27 -6.55 -14.43
CA PHE A 26 -24.53 -5.36 -14.01
C PHE A 26 -23.63 -5.62 -12.79
N ASN A 27 -24.14 -6.25 -11.73
CA ASN A 27 -23.30 -6.55 -10.55
C ASN A 27 -22.16 -7.51 -10.88
N THR A 28 -22.41 -8.44 -11.80
CA THR A 28 -21.40 -9.41 -12.23
C THR A 28 -20.30 -8.71 -13.02
N ASP A 29 -20.68 -7.78 -13.88
CA ASP A 29 -19.73 -6.95 -14.64
C ASP A 29 -18.87 -6.07 -13.72
N VAL A 30 -19.50 -5.32 -12.81
CA VAL A 30 -18.80 -4.52 -11.78
C VAL A 30 -17.82 -5.38 -10.97
N ASN A 31 -18.24 -6.56 -10.51
CA ASN A 31 -17.38 -7.48 -9.77
C ASN A 31 -16.17 -7.91 -10.60
N ASN A 32 -16.38 -8.25 -11.86
CA ASN A 32 -15.34 -8.73 -12.74
C ASN A 32 -14.32 -7.64 -13.08
N ARG A 33 -14.79 -6.43 -13.38
CA ARG A 33 -13.96 -5.24 -13.62
C ARG A 33 -13.13 -4.87 -12.40
N LEU A 34 -13.77 -4.84 -11.22
CA LEU A 34 -13.09 -4.48 -9.98
C LEU A 34 -12.07 -5.55 -9.54
N ALA A 35 -12.38 -6.84 -9.72
CA ALA A 35 -11.49 -7.93 -9.33
C ALA A 35 -10.32 -8.15 -10.31
N ARG A 36 -10.44 -7.66 -11.55
CA ARG A 36 -9.39 -7.73 -12.60
C ARG A 36 -8.88 -9.14 -12.88
N LYS A 37 -9.75 -10.16 -12.74
CA LYS A 37 -9.38 -11.58 -12.84
C LYS A 37 -9.29 -12.11 -14.28
N GLN A 38 -9.86 -11.40 -15.26
CA GLN A 38 -9.81 -11.77 -16.68
C GLN A 38 -8.89 -10.80 -17.44
N ASP A 39 -8.24 -11.28 -18.50
CA ASP A 39 -7.22 -10.50 -19.21
C ASP A 39 -7.74 -9.18 -19.79
N LYS A 40 -9.00 -9.12 -20.24
CA LYS A 40 -9.60 -7.86 -20.69
C LYS A 40 -9.62 -6.77 -19.61
N TYR A 41 -9.78 -7.13 -18.33
CA TYR A 41 -9.79 -6.15 -17.23
C TYR A 41 -8.40 -5.70 -16.78
N ARG A 42 -7.33 -6.18 -17.45
CA ARG A 42 -5.99 -5.63 -17.27
C ARG A 42 -5.79 -4.31 -18.02
N TYR A 43 -6.58 -4.05 -19.06
CA TYR A 43 -6.54 -2.79 -19.79
C TYR A 43 -7.16 -1.67 -18.95
N ARG A 44 -6.53 -0.48 -18.98
CA ARG A 44 -6.89 0.62 -18.07
C ARG A 44 -8.31 1.13 -18.29
N ASN A 45 -8.76 1.18 -19.54
CA ASN A 45 -10.11 1.58 -19.92
C ASN A 45 -11.20 0.57 -19.51
N GLU A 46 -10.83 -0.64 -19.07
CA GLU A 46 -11.78 -1.66 -18.61
C GLU A 46 -11.89 -1.70 -17.08
N GLN A 47 -11.10 -0.89 -16.37
CA GLN A 47 -10.95 -0.94 -14.92
C GLN A 47 -11.86 0.05 -14.21
N LEU A 48 -12.32 -0.37 -13.03
CA LEU A 48 -12.92 0.52 -12.04
C LEU A 48 -11.87 0.92 -11.00
N ASP A 49 -11.87 2.19 -10.62
CA ASP A 49 -11.00 2.75 -9.59
C ASP A 49 -11.71 2.92 -8.25
N LEU A 50 -12.97 3.36 -8.28
CA LEU A 50 -13.79 3.57 -7.10
C LEU A 50 -15.19 3.01 -7.33
N VAL A 51 -15.69 2.24 -6.37
CA VAL A 51 -17.06 1.73 -6.39
C VAL A 51 -17.74 2.11 -5.08
N ILE A 52 -18.87 2.82 -5.20
CA ILE A 52 -19.67 3.23 -4.06
C ILE A 52 -20.70 2.13 -3.77
N VAL A 53 -20.67 1.60 -2.54
CA VAL A 53 -21.55 0.51 -2.12
C VAL A 53 -22.20 0.81 -0.78
N VAL A 54 -23.39 0.26 -0.56
CA VAL A 54 -24.07 0.32 0.76
C VAL A 54 -23.68 -0.89 1.60
N ASN A 55 -24.06 -2.09 1.15
CA ASN A 55 -23.76 -3.37 1.82
C ASN A 55 -23.20 -4.43 0.87
N ARG A 56 -23.08 -4.11 -0.43
CA ARG A 56 -22.55 -5.04 -1.43
C ARG A 56 -21.04 -5.06 -1.38
N LEU A 57 -20.45 -6.16 -1.84
CA LEU A 57 -18.99 -6.39 -1.89
C LEU A 57 -18.31 -6.49 -0.52
N LEU A 58 -19.05 -6.36 0.58
CA LEU A 58 -18.53 -6.54 1.93
C LEU A 58 -18.36 -8.02 2.30
N THR A 59 -19.08 -8.92 1.62
CA THR A 59 -19.00 -10.37 1.79
C THR A 59 -18.83 -11.08 0.45
N GLY A 60 -18.05 -12.17 0.42
CA GLY A 60 -17.87 -13.03 -0.76
C GLY A 60 -17.11 -12.43 -1.96
N PHE A 61 -16.87 -11.12 -1.99
CA PHE A 61 -16.09 -10.46 -3.05
C PHE A 61 -14.59 -10.56 -2.79
N ASP A 62 -13.79 -10.81 -3.82
CA ASP A 62 -12.35 -11.04 -3.69
C ASP A 62 -11.58 -10.41 -4.86
N ALA A 63 -10.82 -9.36 -4.54
CA ALA A 63 -10.01 -8.59 -5.49
C ALA A 63 -8.62 -8.34 -4.88
N PRO A 64 -7.59 -9.12 -5.27
CA PRO A 64 -6.24 -8.98 -4.73
C PRO A 64 -5.68 -7.55 -4.85
N CYS A 65 -5.96 -6.85 -5.93
CA CYS A 65 -5.51 -5.48 -6.17
C CYS A 65 -6.22 -4.41 -5.32
N LEU A 66 -7.32 -4.74 -4.62
CA LEU A 66 -8.04 -3.77 -3.80
C LEU A 66 -7.25 -3.48 -2.51
N SER A 67 -6.78 -2.24 -2.37
CA SER A 67 -5.92 -1.81 -1.26
C SER A 67 -6.64 -0.94 -0.22
N THR A 68 -7.72 -0.25 -0.59
CA THR A 68 -8.30 0.80 0.24
C THR A 68 -9.81 0.64 0.37
N LEU A 69 -10.32 0.74 1.60
CA LEU A 69 -11.75 0.76 1.91
C LEU A 69 -12.09 2.07 2.63
N PHE A 70 -13.00 2.83 2.02
CA PHE A 70 -13.57 4.05 2.58
C PHE A 70 -14.88 3.72 3.30
N ILE A 71 -15.02 4.17 4.55
CA ILE A 71 -16.18 3.87 5.38
C ILE A 71 -16.79 5.18 5.93
N ASP A 72 -17.92 5.56 5.36
CA ASP A 72 -18.73 6.70 5.79
C ASP A 72 -20.05 6.25 6.43
N ARG A 73 -19.94 5.50 7.54
CA ARG A 73 -21.08 5.00 8.31
C ARG A 73 -20.65 4.69 9.73
N LYS A 74 -21.61 4.46 10.63
CA LYS A 74 -21.33 3.97 11.99
C LYS A 74 -20.62 2.60 11.96
N PRO A 75 -19.81 2.26 12.98
CA PRO A 75 -19.17 0.95 13.10
C PRO A 75 -20.17 -0.19 12.94
N MET A 76 -19.77 -1.20 12.16
CA MET A 76 -20.54 -2.41 11.94
C MET A 76 -20.35 -3.39 13.10
N GLN A 77 -21.13 -4.49 13.10
CA GLN A 77 -20.89 -5.56 14.07
C GLN A 77 -19.49 -6.16 13.87
N PRO A 78 -18.85 -6.71 14.93
CA PRO A 78 -17.49 -7.24 14.85
C PRO A 78 -17.24 -8.18 13.66
N GLN A 79 -18.18 -9.09 13.38
CA GLN A 79 -18.08 -10.03 12.26
C GLN A 79 -18.01 -9.33 10.90
N ASP A 80 -18.86 -8.32 10.68
CA ASP A 80 -18.96 -7.60 9.41
C ASP A 80 -17.76 -6.67 9.23
N LEU A 81 -17.24 -6.13 10.33
CA LEU A 81 -16.04 -5.30 10.36
C LEU A 81 -14.81 -6.08 9.90
N ILE A 82 -14.57 -7.26 10.50
CA ILE A 82 -13.44 -8.12 10.11
C ILE A 82 -13.59 -8.64 8.67
N GLN A 83 -14.82 -9.01 8.26
CA GLN A 83 -15.07 -9.44 6.88
C GLN A 83 -14.78 -8.31 5.88
N ALA A 84 -15.27 -7.09 6.14
CA ALA A 84 -15.00 -5.94 5.29
C ALA A 84 -13.49 -5.61 5.24
N PHE A 85 -12.80 -5.62 6.38
CA PHE A 85 -11.37 -5.30 6.44
C PHE A 85 -10.52 -6.35 5.74
N SER A 86 -10.90 -7.64 5.83
CA SER A 86 -10.20 -8.71 5.13
C SER A 86 -10.21 -8.56 3.59
N ARG A 87 -11.08 -7.70 3.03
CA ARG A 87 -11.12 -7.44 1.58
C ARG A 87 -9.89 -6.69 1.09
N THR A 88 -9.29 -5.85 1.91
CA THR A 88 -8.08 -5.09 1.55
C THR A 88 -6.79 -5.86 1.84
N ASN A 89 -6.84 -6.88 2.71
CA ASN A 89 -5.66 -7.63 3.17
C ASN A 89 -5.28 -8.85 2.30
N ARG A 90 -5.61 -8.83 1.00
CA ARG A 90 -5.16 -9.85 0.06
C ARG A 90 -3.75 -9.54 -0.45
N ILE A 91 -2.88 -10.54 -0.44
CA ILE A 91 -1.53 -10.46 -1.04
C ILE A 91 -1.68 -10.20 -2.53
N PHE A 92 -0.94 -9.23 -3.07
CA PHE A 92 -0.97 -8.86 -4.47
C PHE A 92 0.43 -8.77 -5.07
N ASP A 93 1.22 -7.80 -4.62
CA ASP A 93 2.62 -7.61 -5.00
C ASP A 93 3.44 -7.13 -3.79
N SER A 94 4.75 -6.95 -3.99
CA SER A 94 5.66 -6.48 -2.95
C SER A 94 5.43 -5.03 -2.51
N SER A 95 4.65 -4.24 -3.27
CA SER A 95 4.34 -2.85 -2.93
C SER A 95 3.13 -2.73 -1.99
N LYS A 96 2.25 -3.73 -2.00
CA LYS A 96 1.06 -3.77 -1.16
C LYS A 96 1.34 -4.46 0.19
N THR A 97 1.87 -3.71 1.14
CA THR A 97 2.18 -4.21 2.50
C THR A 97 0.94 -4.34 3.38
N TYR A 98 0.03 -3.37 3.31
CA TYR A 98 -1.17 -3.31 4.16
C TYR A 98 -2.41 -2.89 3.39
N GLY A 99 -3.57 -3.29 3.91
CA GLY A 99 -4.86 -2.76 3.50
C GLY A 99 -5.19 -1.47 4.26
N HIS A 100 -5.57 -0.41 3.56
CA HIS A 100 -5.92 0.88 4.15
C HIS A 100 -7.42 0.94 4.45
N ILE A 101 -7.76 1.26 5.70
CA ILE A 101 -9.15 1.50 6.10
C ILE A 101 -9.28 2.96 6.51
N ILE A 102 -10.09 3.71 5.79
CA ILE A 102 -10.30 5.14 6.02
C ILE A 102 -11.73 5.35 6.51
N THR A 103 -11.88 5.88 7.72
CA THR A 103 -13.19 6.12 8.35
C THR A 103 -13.47 7.61 8.46
N PHE A 104 -14.69 8.02 8.09
CA PHE A 104 -15.09 9.43 8.10
C PHE A 104 -15.96 9.81 9.31
N GLN A 105 -16.60 8.82 9.96
CA GLN A 105 -17.49 9.05 11.09
C GLN A 105 -16.97 8.37 12.35
N LYS A 106 -16.95 9.12 13.46
CA LYS A 106 -16.67 8.59 14.82
C LYS A 106 -15.38 7.75 14.91
N PRO A 107 -14.19 8.33 14.64
CA PRO A 107 -12.93 7.59 14.61
C PRO A 107 -12.63 6.86 15.93
N LEU A 108 -12.95 7.47 17.07
CA LEU A 108 -12.79 6.84 18.39
C LEU A 108 -13.66 5.58 18.55
N SER A 109 -14.94 5.67 18.19
CA SER A 109 -15.85 4.51 18.24
C SER A 109 -15.45 3.42 17.23
N PHE A 110 -14.86 3.77 16.09
CA PHE A 110 -14.30 2.79 15.17
C PHE A 110 -13.10 2.07 15.76
N LYS A 111 -12.17 2.81 16.37
CA LYS A 111 -11.01 2.22 17.04
C LYS A 111 -11.45 1.21 18.09
N GLU A 112 -12.38 1.59 18.97
CA GLU A 112 -12.94 0.68 19.97
C GLU A 112 -13.60 -0.56 19.34
N ALA A 113 -14.38 -0.37 18.27
CA ALA A 113 -15.03 -1.49 17.58
C ALA A 113 -14.01 -2.45 16.93
N VAL A 114 -12.94 -1.92 16.34
CA VAL A 114 -11.84 -2.70 15.75
C VAL A 114 -11.09 -3.46 16.84
N ASP A 115 -10.70 -2.78 17.93
CA ASP A 115 -9.98 -3.40 19.05
C ASP A 115 -10.80 -4.53 19.68
N ASN A 116 -12.12 -4.32 19.85
CA ASN A 116 -13.02 -5.35 20.38
C ASN A 116 -13.20 -6.52 19.40
N ALA A 117 -13.32 -6.25 18.10
CA ALA A 117 -13.40 -7.30 17.09
C ALA A 117 -12.12 -8.13 17.04
N LEU A 118 -10.95 -7.49 17.04
CA LEU A 118 -9.67 -8.19 17.06
C LEU A 118 -9.52 -9.07 18.29
N LYS A 119 -9.84 -8.57 19.49
CA LYS A 119 -9.83 -9.39 20.72
C LYS A 119 -10.74 -10.62 20.62
N LEU A 120 -11.91 -10.47 19.99
CA LEU A 120 -12.87 -11.56 19.81
C LEU A 120 -12.37 -12.65 18.85
N TYR A 121 -11.63 -12.26 17.80
CA TYR A 121 -11.21 -13.17 16.73
C TYR A 121 -9.74 -13.60 16.79
N SER A 122 -8.88 -12.92 17.55
CA SER A 122 -7.46 -13.27 17.65
C SER A 122 -7.17 -14.38 18.66
N ASN A 123 -8.13 -14.76 19.51
CA ASN A 123 -7.98 -15.78 20.55
C ASN A 123 -6.73 -15.57 21.45
N GLY A 124 -6.29 -14.30 21.61
CA GLY A 124 -5.06 -13.94 22.33
C GLY A 124 -3.77 -13.97 21.51
N GLY A 125 -3.85 -14.24 20.20
CA GLY A 125 -2.75 -14.13 19.24
C GLY A 125 -2.41 -12.67 18.92
N GLU A 126 -1.12 -12.44 18.67
CA GLU A 126 -0.36 -11.20 18.74
C GLU A 126 -0.94 -9.94 18.06
N ASN A 127 -0.51 -8.78 18.56
CA ASN A 127 -0.82 -7.42 18.08
C ASN A 127 -0.39 -7.12 16.62
N GLU A 128 0.13 -8.09 15.86
CA GLU A 128 0.64 -7.91 14.50
C GLU A 128 -0.45 -7.68 13.43
N VAL A 129 -1.73 -7.76 13.80
CA VAL A 129 -2.85 -7.58 12.84
C VAL A 129 -3.04 -6.12 12.43
N LEU A 130 -2.57 -5.16 13.24
CA LEU A 130 -2.66 -3.73 12.96
C LEU A 130 -1.31 -3.17 12.53
N ALA A 131 -1.34 -2.23 11.59
CA ALA A 131 -0.17 -1.45 11.25
C ALA A 131 0.34 -0.69 12.50
N PRO A 132 1.67 -0.49 12.63
CA PRO A 132 2.24 0.28 13.72
C PRO A 132 1.66 1.69 13.83
N SER A 133 1.75 2.28 15.02
CA SER A 133 1.40 3.70 15.19
C SER A 133 2.35 4.61 14.41
N TRP A 134 1.92 5.83 14.07
CA TRP A 134 2.79 6.85 13.46
C TRP A 134 4.10 7.03 14.24
N GLU A 135 4.02 7.13 15.57
CA GLU A 135 5.20 7.32 16.43
C GLU A 135 6.18 6.15 16.37
N GLU A 136 5.67 4.94 16.19
CA GLU A 136 6.49 3.75 16.03
C GLU A 136 7.13 3.68 14.65
N GLU A 137 6.34 3.95 13.61
CA GLU A 137 6.81 3.89 12.23
C GLU A 137 7.78 5.03 11.90
N LYS A 138 7.52 6.26 12.38
CA LYS A 138 8.46 7.40 12.30
C LYS A 138 9.78 7.05 12.98
N ARG A 139 9.75 6.39 14.15
CA ARG A 139 10.97 5.97 14.85
C ARG A 139 11.76 4.92 14.07
N ASN A 140 11.06 3.95 13.48
CA ASN A 140 11.68 2.92 12.63
C ASN A 140 12.31 3.54 11.39
N PHE A 141 11.60 4.47 10.74
CA PHE A 141 12.12 5.25 9.63
C PHE A 141 13.38 6.03 10.02
N LEU A 142 13.32 6.85 11.07
CA LEU A 142 14.46 7.67 11.50
C LEU A 142 15.70 6.82 11.81
N ARG A 143 15.51 5.65 12.44
CA ARG A 143 16.60 4.69 12.67
C ARG A 143 17.16 4.16 11.34
N SER A 144 16.32 3.68 10.44
CA SER A 144 16.77 3.13 9.15
C SER A 144 17.44 4.19 8.27
N CYS A 145 16.97 5.43 8.31
CA CYS A 145 17.56 6.58 7.63
C CYS A 145 18.96 6.86 8.17
N SER A 146 19.11 6.94 9.50
CA SER A 146 20.41 7.14 10.13
C SER A 146 21.36 5.98 9.85
N ASP A 147 20.90 4.73 9.95
CA ASP A 147 21.72 3.54 9.66
C ASP A 147 22.24 3.54 8.23
N PHE A 148 21.40 3.94 7.26
CA PHE A 148 21.80 4.05 5.86
C PHE A 148 22.73 5.24 5.63
N GLN A 149 22.41 6.43 6.14
CA GLN A 149 23.25 7.63 6.04
C GLN A 149 24.64 7.42 6.69
N ASN A 150 24.73 6.66 7.78
CA ASN A 150 26.03 6.33 8.40
C ASN A 150 26.93 5.44 7.51
N LEU A 151 26.36 4.74 6.53
CA LEU A 151 27.11 3.93 5.56
C LEU A 151 27.44 4.69 4.27
N VAL A 152 26.77 5.83 4.03
CA VAL A 152 26.94 6.62 2.82
C VAL A 152 27.67 7.89 3.18
N THR A 153 28.79 8.16 2.49
CA THR A 153 29.47 9.45 2.67
C THR A 153 28.57 10.59 2.17
N ASP A 154 28.48 11.67 2.94
CA ASP A 154 27.81 12.90 2.50
C ASP A 154 28.64 13.68 1.47
N ASP A 155 29.90 13.28 1.25
CA ASP A 155 30.82 13.93 0.32
C ASP A 155 30.39 13.72 -1.16
N PRO A 156 30.06 14.79 -1.90
CA PRO A 156 29.69 14.72 -3.32
C PRO A 156 30.84 14.34 -4.25
N GLU A 157 32.09 14.56 -3.85
CA GLU A 157 33.30 14.34 -4.66
C GLU A 157 33.98 13.00 -4.35
N GLU A 158 33.92 12.52 -3.10
CA GLU A 158 34.48 11.23 -2.67
C GLU A 158 33.49 10.06 -2.71
N GLY A 159 32.50 10.08 -3.62
CA GLY A 159 31.48 9.05 -3.74
C GLY A 159 32.02 7.62 -3.56
N ILE A 160 31.23 6.75 -2.91
CA ILE A 160 31.67 5.38 -2.56
C ILE A 160 32.23 4.68 -3.79
N GLN A 161 33.50 4.26 -3.76
CA GLN A 161 34.14 3.47 -4.81
C GLN A 161 33.66 2.01 -4.70
N ILE A 162 32.48 1.75 -5.26
CA ILE A 162 31.72 0.49 -5.14
C ILE A 162 32.58 -0.72 -5.53
N GLU A 163 33.48 -0.56 -6.50
CA GLU A 163 34.39 -1.60 -7.00
C GLU A 163 35.39 -2.08 -5.93
N GLN A 164 35.73 -1.22 -4.96
CA GLN A 164 36.69 -1.54 -3.90
C GLN A 164 36.02 -2.03 -2.61
N VAL A 165 34.71 -1.88 -2.49
CA VAL A 165 33.93 -2.31 -1.32
C VAL A 165 33.81 -3.84 -1.32
N SER A 166 33.92 -4.47 -0.14
CA SER A 166 33.82 -5.93 -0.05
C SER A 166 32.40 -6.45 -0.30
N MET A 167 32.26 -7.70 -0.77
CA MET A 167 30.94 -8.34 -0.97
C MET A 167 30.01 -8.27 0.26
N PRO A 168 30.48 -8.53 1.50
CA PRO A 168 29.65 -8.37 2.69
C PRO A 168 29.15 -6.94 2.92
N GLU A 169 29.99 -5.94 2.66
CA GLU A 169 29.64 -4.52 2.82
C GLU A 169 28.65 -4.06 1.75
N LEU A 170 28.82 -4.47 0.49
CA LEU A 170 27.84 -4.21 -0.57
C LEU A 170 26.46 -4.79 -0.23
N ARG A 171 26.42 -6.03 0.27
CA ARG A 171 25.17 -6.65 0.76
C ARG A 171 24.57 -5.89 1.94
N LYS A 172 25.40 -5.37 2.84
CA LYS A 172 24.95 -4.55 3.98
C LYS A 172 24.36 -3.22 3.51
N LEU A 173 25.01 -2.54 2.56
CA LEU A 173 24.54 -1.29 1.97
C LEU A 173 23.21 -1.49 1.23
N ALA A 174 23.09 -2.55 0.43
CA ALA A 174 21.84 -2.88 -0.24
C ALA A 174 20.69 -3.14 0.75
N LYS A 175 20.94 -3.89 1.83
CA LYS A 175 19.92 -4.20 2.85
C LYS A 175 19.49 -2.98 3.65
N THR A 176 20.42 -2.10 3.99
CA THR A 176 20.11 -0.87 4.73
C THR A 176 19.33 0.12 3.86
N TYR A 177 19.67 0.25 2.58
CA TYR A 177 18.86 1.01 1.62
C TYR A 177 17.44 0.43 1.50
N GLN A 178 17.30 -0.89 1.34
CA GLN A 178 15.99 -1.54 1.25
C GLN A 178 15.12 -1.29 2.50
N ALA A 179 15.74 -1.30 3.70
CA ALA A 179 15.03 -0.96 4.92
C ALA A 179 14.60 0.52 4.94
N PHE A 180 15.50 1.43 4.59
CA PHE A 180 15.22 2.86 4.46
C PHE A 180 14.06 3.13 3.48
N ASP A 181 14.14 2.61 2.26
CA ASP A 181 13.13 2.80 1.21
C ASP A 181 11.77 2.22 1.64
N LYS A 182 11.76 1.03 2.25
CA LYS A 182 10.56 0.42 2.82
C LYS A 182 9.91 1.33 3.87
N TYR A 183 10.68 1.84 4.82
CA TYR A 183 10.13 2.69 5.89
C TYR A 183 9.73 4.07 5.38
N LEU A 184 10.43 4.63 4.39
CA LEU A 184 10.05 5.88 3.72
C LEU A 184 8.69 5.74 3.02
N ALA A 185 8.49 4.66 2.28
CA ALA A 185 7.21 4.34 1.65
C ALA A 185 6.11 4.12 2.70
N SER A 186 6.44 3.48 3.82
CA SER A 186 5.50 3.21 4.92
C SER A 186 5.03 4.50 5.60
N ILE A 187 5.92 5.42 5.95
CA ILE A 187 5.52 6.67 6.64
C ILE A 187 4.70 7.60 5.75
N ARG A 188 4.87 7.57 4.42
CA ARG A 188 4.17 8.43 3.44
C ARG A 188 2.66 8.22 3.37
N VAL A 189 2.15 7.08 3.87
CA VAL A 189 0.70 6.79 3.83
C VAL A 189 -0.04 7.29 5.07
N TYR A 190 0.68 7.77 6.09
CA TYR A 190 0.09 8.31 7.31
C TYR A 190 -0.40 9.74 7.10
N LYS A 191 -1.48 10.12 7.79
CA LYS A 191 -2.04 11.47 7.70
C LYS A 191 -1.11 12.51 8.30
N GLU A 192 -0.33 12.11 9.30
CA GLU A 192 0.64 12.92 10.03
C GLU A 192 1.93 13.18 9.24
N TYR A 193 2.10 12.54 8.07
CA TYR A 193 3.26 12.75 7.23
C TYR A 193 3.34 14.20 6.74
N ASP A 194 4.44 14.84 7.07
CA ASP A 194 4.82 16.17 6.60
C ASP A 194 6.21 16.06 5.97
N GLU A 195 6.29 16.32 4.67
CA GLU A 195 7.54 16.19 3.91
C GLU A 195 8.59 17.22 4.35
N GLU A 196 8.17 18.47 4.61
CA GLU A 196 9.08 19.56 4.98
C GLU A 196 9.66 19.33 6.37
N GLU A 197 8.83 18.93 7.35
CA GLU A 197 9.30 18.59 8.70
C GLU A 197 10.29 17.44 8.65
N LEU A 198 9.98 16.40 7.86
CA LEU A 198 10.82 15.21 7.74
C LEU A 198 12.18 15.54 7.13
N TYR A 199 12.18 16.31 6.03
CA TYR A 199 13.40 16.76 5.36
C TYR A 199 14.23 17.65 6.27
N SER A 200 13.61 18.55 7.03
CA SER A 200 14.32 19.35 8.03
C SER A 200 14.94 18.50 9.14
N GLN A 201 14.31 17.40 9.56
CA GLN A 201 14.82 16.54 10.63
C GLN A 201 15.94 15.60 10.18
N THR A 202 15.85 15.11 8.94
CA THR A 202 16.74 14.06 8.40
C THR A 202 17.82 14.60 7.46
N GLY A 203 17.69 15.85 7.04
CA GLY A 203 18.52 16.45 6.00
C GLY A 203 18.31 15.81 4.62
N LEU A 204 17.20 15.10 4.41
CA LEU A 204 16.81 14.57 3.10
C LEU A 204 16.25 15.69 2.22
N ASP A 205 16.34 15.48 0.91
CA ASP A 205 15.70 16.28 -0.12
C ASP A 205 15.53 15.43 -1.38
N GLY A 206 14.87 15.98 -2.41
CA GLY A 206 14.64 15.26 -3.66
C GLY A 206 15.92 14.79 -4.35
N GLU A 207 16.97 15.63 -4.37
CA GLU A 207 18.24 15.30 -5.02
C GLU A 207 18.98 14.17 -4.28
N LYS A 208 18.98 14.19 -2.96
CA LYS A 208 19.56 13.13 -2.12
C LYS A 208 18.82 11.81 -2.30
N LEU A 209 17.49 11.82 -2.38
CA LEU A 209 16.70 10.61 -2.62
C LEU A 209 17.03 10.00 -3.99
N GLU A 210 17.13 10.82 -5.04
CA GLU A 210 17.54 10.36 -6.37
C GLU A 210 18.98 9.79 -6.37
N ARG A 211 19.91 10.47 -5.68
CA ARG A 211 21.29 10.01 -5.52
C ARG A 211 21.37 8.68 -4.78
N TYR A 212 20.59 8.49 -3.72
CA TYR A 212 20.55 7.24 -2.96
C TYR A 212 19.99 6.09 -3.80
N LEU A 213 18.95 6.34 -4.60
CA LEU A 213 18.43 5.36 -5.55
C LEU A 213 19.47 4.99 -6.62
N GLY A 214 20.22 5.97 -7.12
CA GLY A 214 21.33 5.76 -8.05
C GLY A 214 22.42 4.87 -7.45
N LEU A 215 22.88 5.19 -6.25
CA LEU A 215 23.85 4.39 -5.50
C LEU A 215 23.36 2.95 -5.32
N TYR A 216 22.11 2.76 -4.90
CA TYR A 216 21.53 1.44 -4.73
C TYR A 216 21.53 0.60 -6.02
N ARG A 217 21.16 1.22 -7.16
CA ARG A 217 21.19 0.54 -8.47
C ARG A 217 22.61 0.11 -8.85
N ASN A 218 23.60 0.95 -8.59
CA ASN A 218 25.00 0.62 -8.86
C ASN A 218 25.49 -0.53 -7.97
N VAL A 219 25.13 -0.51 -6.68
CA VAL A 219 25.45 -1.61 -5.74
C VAL A 219 24.83 -2.93 -6.19
N LEU A 220 23.58 -2.93 -6.67
CA LEU A 220 22.94 -4.13 -7.20
C LEU A 220 23.63 -4.64 -8.47
N ALA A 221 24.03 -3.74 -9.37
CA ALA A 221 24.75 -4.11 -10.59
C ALA A 221 26.09 -4.77 -10.26
N GLU A 222 26.86 -4.19 -9.33
CA GLU A 222 28.15 -4.74 -8.88
C GLU A 222 27.98 -6.12 -8.21
N LEU A 223 27.00 -6.25 -7.32
CA LEU A 223 26.68 -7.53 -6.68
C LEU A 223 26.33 -8.62 -7.71
N LYS A 224 25.64 -8.25 -8.80
CA LYS A 224 25.30 -9.18 -9.87
C LYS A 224 26.54 -9.57 -10.69
N SER A 225 27.39 -8.61 -11.05
CA SER A 225 28.63 -8.86 -11.80
C SER A 225 29.54 -9.84 -11.05
N ARG A 226 29.81 -9.61 -9.76
CA ARG A 226 30.70 -10.48 -8.98
C ARG A 226 30.19 -11.91 -8.80
N VAL A 227 28.88 -12.11 -8.85
CA VAL A 227 28.26 -13.44 -8.77
C VAL A 227 28.31 -14.16 -10.12
N GLU A 228 28.37 -13.43 -11.23
CA GLU A 228 28.52 -14.00 -12.59
C GLU A 228 29.99 -14.37 -12.89
N ASP A 229 30.95 -13.72 -12.22
CA ASP A 229 32.40 -13.95 -12.36
C ASP A 229 32.96 -15.06 -11.44
N ASP A 230 32.19 -15.52 -10.44
CA ASP A 230 32.49 -16.63 -9.49
C ASP A 230 31.97 -18.00 -9.98
#